data_AF-A0A9D1Q975-F1
#
_entry.id   AF-A0A9D1Q975-F1
#
_cell.length_a   1.000
_cell.length_b   1.000
_cell.length_c   1.000
_cell.angle_alpha   90.00
_cell.angle_beta   90.00
_cell.angle_gamma   90.00
#
_symmetry.space_group_name_H-M   'P 1'
#
loop_
_entity.id
_entity.type
_entity.pdbx_description
1 polymer ?
#
loop_
_entity_poly.entity_id
_entity_poly.type
_entity_poly.pdbx_seq_one_letter_code
_entity_poly.pdbx_strand_id
1 'polypeptide(L)'
;MAYHAKQFAGSHCGCRYQQDYRPVLGRDGKKESGTLEVMKFYYDGRIRFEQHCYGEAATFVFGVWCDGMDPDGTLYWSRPKTGYYDEQYLPKKLTKVGEDGSLYFDDGIFPWKLADDFAEDPRWGYPKWKVMLGKLTGKGKK
;
A
#
# COMPACT_ATOMS: atom_id res chain seq x y z
N MET A 1 -11.70 -11.94 11.65
CA MET A 1 -10.70 -12.70 10.87
C MET A 1 -9.33 -12.12 11.18
N ALA A 2 -8.27 -12.93 11.17
CA ALA A 2 -6.91 -12.43 11.34
C ALA A 2 -6.31 -12.05 9.98
N TYR A 3 -5.80 -10.83 9.86
CA TYR A 3 -5.11 -10.37 8.67
C TYR A 3 -3.62 -10.64 8.76
N HIS A 4 -3.02 -11.07 7.65
CA HIS A 4 -1.59 -11.15 7.48
C HIS A 4 -1.20 -10.43 6.19
N ALA A 5 -0.22 -9.51 6.26
CA ALA A 5 0.17 -8.65 5.14
C ALA A 5 0.45 -9.44 3.85
N LYS A 6 1.07 -10.61 3.99
CA LYS A 6 1.41 -11.50 2.89
C LYS A 6 0.21 -12.03 2.12
N GLN A 7 -0.97 -12.15 2.74
CA GLN A 7 -2.19 -12.60 2.06
C GLN A 7 -2.59 -11.65 0.92
N PHE A 8 -2.16 -10.39 1.00
CA PHE A 8 -2.43 -9.37 0.00
C PHE A 8 -1.31 -9.21 -1.02
N ALA A 9 -0.23 -9.99 -0.94
CA ALA A 9 0.95 -9.84 -1.81
C ALA A 9 0.86 -10.63 -3.13
N GLY A 10 -0.23 -11.35 -3.37
CA GLY A 10 -0.39 -12.18 -4.56
C GLY A 10 0.61 -13.33 -4.64
N SER A 11 0.85 -13.80 -5.87
CA SER A 11 1.67 -15.00 -6.11
C SER A 11 3.11 -14.68 -6.51
N HIS A 12 3.38 -13.45 -6.95
CA HIS A 12 4.68 -13.02 -7.47
C HIS A 12 5.52 -12.27 -6.43
N CYS A 13 6.04 -11.08 -6.74
CA CYS A 13 6.83 -10.29 -5.79
C CYS A 13 5.91 -9.54 -4.83
N GLY A 14 4.81 -9.01 -5.33
CA GLY A 14 3.87 -8.24 -4.55
C GLY A 14 2.70 -7.76 -5.38
N CYS A 15 1.67 -7.31 -4.70
CA CYS A 15 0.53 -6.63 -5.34
C CYS A 15 0.51 -5.16 -5.00
N ARG A 16 -0.02 -4.39 -5.93
CA ARG A 16 -0.30 -2.96 -5.84
C ARG A 16 -1.81 -2.78 -5.72
N TYR A 17 -2.26 -2.22 -4.60
CA TYR A 17 -3.60 -1.68 -4.44
C TYR A 17 -3.56 -0.18 -4.63
N GLN A 18 -4.58 0.37 -5.30
CA GLN A 18 -4.69 1.78 -5.59
C GLN A 18 -6.02 2.32 -5.08
N GLN A 19 -5.96 3.47 -4.44
CA GLN A 19 -7.12 4.31 -4.21
C GLN A 19 -6.89 5.59 -5.01
N ASP A 20 -7.65 5.71 -6.10
CA ASP A 20 -7.76 6.98 -6.79
C ASP A 20 -8.53 7.94 -5.89
N TYR A 21 -8.06 9.18 -5.82
CA TYR A 21 -8.92 10.30 -5.46
C TYR A 21 -9.38 10.26 -3.99
N ARG A 22 -8.53 10.66 -3.04
CA ARG A 22 -9.02 11.09 -1.72
C ARG A 22 -9.90 12.33 -1.95
N PRO A 23 -11.24 12.27 -1.81
CA PRO A 23 -12.06 13.43 -2.05
C PRO A 23 -11.88 14.39 -0.88
N VAL A 24 -11.02 15.39 -1.03
CA VAL A 24 -11.31 16.66 -0.36
C VAL A 24 -12.43 17.27 -1.19
N LEU A 25 -13.66 17.22 -0.66
CA LEU A 25 -14.70 18.06 -1.20
C LEU A 25 -14.25 19.49 -0.93
N GLY A 26 -14.04 20.27 -1.99
CA GLY A 26 -13.85 21.70 -1.89
C GLY A 26 -15.01 22.33 -1.12
N ARG A 27 -14.84 23.57 -0.67
CA ARG A 27 -15.87 24.31 0.07
C ARG A 27 -17.18 24.45 -0.71
N ASP A 28 -17.13 24.31 -2.03
CA ASP A 28 -18.26 24.33 -2.97
C ASP A 28 -18.81 22.92 -3.31
N GLY A 29 -18.34 21.88 -2.61
CA GLY A 29 -18.71 20.49 -2.88
C GLY A 29 -18.10 19.93 -4.17
N LYS A 30 -17.24 20.69 -4.85
CA LYS A 30 -16.56 20.23 -6.07
C LYS A 30 -15.25 19.54 -5.73
N LYS A 31 -14.76 18.87 -6.76
CA LYS A 31 -13.57 18.03 -6.73
C LYS A 31 -12.30 18.89 -6.69
N GLU A 32 -11.58 18.94 -5.55
CA GLU A 32 -10.30 19.65 -5.44
C GLU A 32 -9.13 18.66 -5.24
N SER A 33 -8.13 18.77 -6.13
CA SER A 33 -6.87 18.01 -6.29
C SER A 33 -6.79 16.58 -5.72
N GLY A 34 -6.83 15.59 -6.62
CA GLY A 34 -6.69 14.17 -6.30
C GLY A 34 -5.24 13.75 -6.16
N THR A 35 -4.90 13.07 -5.08
CA THR A 35 -3.68 12.25 -5.02
C THR A 35 -4.01 10.84 -5.54
N LEU A 36 -3.00 10.15 -6.07
CA LEU A 36 -3.05 8.70 -6.25
C LEU A 36 -2.34 8.06 -5.06
N GLU A 37 -3.08 7.34 -4.24
CA GLU A 37 -2.53 6.62 -3.10
C GLU A 37 -2.37 5.14 -3.44
N VAL A 38 -1.20 4.59 -3.11
CA VAL A 38 -0.78 3.26 -3.52
C VAL A 38 -0.30 2.47 -2.31
N MET A 39 -0.87 1.28 -2.12
CA MET A 39 -0.47 0.34 -1.09
C MET A 39 0.14 -0.87 -1.76
N LYS A 40 1.40 -1.17 -1.45
CA LYS A 40 2.10 -2.35 -1.96
C LYS A 40 2.29 -3.35 -0.85
N PHE A 41 1.89 -4.59 -1.08
CA PHE A 41 2.15 -5.73 -0.22
C PHE A 41 3.13 -6.66 -0.90
N TYR A 42 4.19 -7.07 -0.19
CA TYR A 42 5.25 -7.91 -0.74
C TYR A 42 5.17 -9.35 -0.19
N TYR A 43 5.70 -10.30 -0.95
CA TYR A 43 5.64 -11.73 -0.66
C TYR A 43 6.23 -12.14 0.70
N ASP A 44 7.07 -11.29 1.29
CA ASP A 44 7.73 -11.46 2.58
C ASP A 44 7.01 -10.74 3.73
N GLY A 45 5.82 -10.17 3.48
CA GLY A 45 5.00 -9.48 4.46
C GLY A 45 5.33 -8.01 4.66
N ARG A 46 6.30 -7.45 3.91
CA ARG A 46 6.55 -6.00 3.92
C ARG A 46 5.38 -5.25 3.27
N ILE A 47 5.15 -4.05 3.75
CA ILE A 47 4.12 -3.14 3.23
C ILE A 47 4.77 -1.79 2.93
N ARG A 48 4.38 -1.17 1.81
CA ARG A 48 4.80 0.18 1.43
C ARG A 48 3.60 1.01 1.01
N PHE A 49 3.47 2.20 1.59
CA PHE A 49 2.55 3.23 1.12
C PHE A 49 3.32 4.20 0.23
N GLU A 50 2.69 4.65 -0.86
CA GLU A 50 3.18 5.72 -1.73
C GLU A 50 2.04 6.67 -2.07
N GLN A 51 2.35 7.96 -2.09
CA GLN A 51 1.47 8.98 -2.62
C GLN A 51 2.10 9.58 -3.87
N HIS A 52 1.28 9.75 -4.91
CA HIS A 52 1.65 10.37 -6.17
C HIS A 52 0.69 11.55 -6.44
N CYS A 53 1.17 12.58 -7.14
CA CYS A 53 0.28 13.58 -7.71
C CYS A 53 -0.59 12.93 -8.80
N TYR A 54 -1.84 13.36 -8.95
CA TYR A 54 -2.72 12.92 -10.04
C TYR A 54 -2.80 14.00 -11.13
N GLY A 55 -2.88 13.59 -12.39
CA GLY A 55 -2.97 14.49 -13.56
C GLY A 55 -1.88 14.24 -14.60
N GLU A 56 -1.80 15.12 -15.61
CA GLU A 56 -0.89 14.97 -16.76
C GLU A 56 0.61 14.95 -16.39
N ALA A 57 0.96 15.45 -15.21
CA ALA A 57 2.30 15.41 -14.63
C ALA A 57 2.33 14.61 -13.31
N ALA A 58 1.76 13.40 -13.30
CA ALA A 58 1.78 12.54 -12.12
C ALA A 58 3.21 12.20 -11.69
N THR A 59 3.63 12.69 -10.52
CA THR A 59 4.95 12.43 -9.93
C THR A 59 4.82 11.81 -8.54
N PHE A 60 5.80 10.99 -8.18
CA PHE A 60 5.95 10.47 -6.81
C PHE A 60 6.12 11.64 -5.82
N VAL A 61 5.25 11.71 -4.82
CA VAL A 61 5.29 12.73 -3.75
C VAL A 61 6.14 12.20 -2.60
N PHE A 62 5.71 11.09 -1.99
CA PHE A 62 6.45 10.44 -0.93
C PHE A 62 6.07 8.95 -0.83
N GLY A 63 6.84 8.19 -0.04
CA GLY A 63 6.47 6.83 0.28
C GLY A 63 7.18 6.34 1.55
N VAL A 64 6.43 5.57 2.34
CA VAL A 64 6.83 5.12 3.68
C VAL A 64 6.73 3.60 3.77
N TRP A 65 7.67 3.00 4.50
CA TRP A 65 7.63 1.58 4.81
C TRP A 65 6.78 1.33 6.06
N CYS A 66 6.20 0.15 6.14
CA CYS A 66 5.55 -0.34 7.34
C CYS A 66 6.53 -1.24 8.11
N ASP A 67 6.62 -1.02 9.43
CA ASP A 67 7.31 -1.88 10.38
C ASP A 67 6.54 -3.18 10.63
N GLY A 68 5.21 -3.17 10.51
CA GLY A 68 4.39 -4.36 10.64
C GLY A 68 2.89 -4.09 10.60
N MET A 69 2.12 -5.18 10.53
CA MET A 69 0.66 -5.16 10.63
C MET A 69 0.21 -6.20 11.65
N ASP A 70 -0.63 -5.80 12.60
CA ASP A 70 -1.24 -6.71 13.56
C ASP A 70 -2.31 -7.58 12.92
N PRO A 71 -2.65 -8.74 13.54
CA PRO A 71 -3.74 -9.60 13.08
C PRO A 71 -5.10 -8.90 12.98
N ASP A 72 -5.31 -7.81 13.71
CA ASP A 72 -6.54 -7.01 13.65
C ASP A 72 -6.54 -5.97 12.51
N GLY A 73 -5.43 -5.88 11.76
CA GLY A 73 -5.23 -4.97 10.65
C GLY A 73 -4.50 -3.66 10.99
N THR A 74 -4.12 -3.42 12.25
CA THR A 74 -3.43 -2.19 12.66
C THR A 74 -2.03 -2.10 12.03
N LEU A 75 -1.71 -0.97 11.41
CA LEU A 75 -0.47 -0.71 10.67
C LEU A 75 0.50 0.15 11.49
N TYR A 76 1.78 -0.21 11.45
CA TYR A 76 2.86 0.52 12.12
C TYR A 76 3.81 1.10 11.09
N TRP A 77 3.77 2.40 10.87
CA TRP A 77 4.60 3.05 9.84
C TRP A 77 6.00 3.39 10.36
N SER A 78 7.02 3.00 9.59
CA SER A 78 8.42 3.35 9.85
C SER A 78 8.57 4.86 9.70
N ARG A 79 8.88 5.59 10.77
CA ARG A 79 9.13 7.04 10.70
C ARG A 79 10.52 7.31 10.11
N PRO A 80 10.65 7.79 8.86
CA PRO A 80 11.95 8.18 8.33
C PRO A 80 12.57 9.29 9.18
N LYS A 81 13.88 9.18 9.44
CA LYS A 81 14.65 10.21 10.17
C LYS A 81 14.75 11.54 9.43
N THR A 82 14.51 11.53 8.11
CA THR A 82 14.63 12.68 7.21
C THR A 82 13.56 12.58 6.12
N GLY A 83 12.94 13.72 5.76
CA GLY A 83 11.90 13.80 4.73
C GLY A 83 10.56 14.25 5.27
N TYR A 84 9.75 14.88 4.42
CA TYR A 84 8.40 15.29 4.75
C TYR A 84 7.42 14.21 4.27
N TYR A 85 6.66 13.67 5.22
CA TYR A 85 5.42 12.95 4.96
C TYR A 85 4.45 13.37 6.05
N ASP A 86 3.19 13.45 5.70
CA ASP A 86 2.16 13.83 6.65
C ASP A 86 1.40 12.57 7.09
N GLU A 87 1.54 12.27 8.39
CA GLU A 87 0.97 11.09 9.04
C GLU A 87 -0.56 11.03 8.90
N GLN A 88 -1.23 12.16 8.66
CA GLN A 88 -2.68 12.18 8.43
C GLN A 88 -3.09 11.48 7.13
N TYR A 89 -2.15 11.31 6.18
CA TYR A 89 -2.43 10.60 4.94
C TYR A 89 -2.23 9.09 5.04
N LEU A 90 -1.56 8.61 6.09
CA LEU A 90 -1.25 7.20 6.21
C LEU A 90 -2.48 6.43 6.73
N PRO A 91 -2.93 5.37 6.04
CA PRO A 91 -3.99 4.54 6.57
C PRO A 91 -3.49 3.83 7.84
N LYS A 92 -4.33 3.76 8.87
CA LYS A 92 -3.90 3.25 10.19
C LYS A 92 -4.30 1.81 10.41
N LYS A 93 -5.44 1.38 9.86
CA LYS A 93 -5.96 0.03 10.11
C LYS A 93 -6.73 -0.50 8.92
N LEU A 94 -6.41 -1.73 8.49
CA LEU A 94 -7.26 -2.48 7.57
C LEU A 94 -8.50 -2.92 8.33
N THR A 95 -9.66 -2.33 8.06
CA THR A 95 -10.89 -2.64 8.79
C THR A 95 -11.76 -3.64 8.05
N LYS A 96 -11.73 -3.65 6.72
CA LYS A 96 -12.53 -4.57 5.91
C LYS A 96 -11.82 -4.98 4.61
N VAL A 97 -12.05 -6.23 4.20
CA VAL A 97 -11.75 -6.73 2.86
C VAL A 97 -13.09 -6.99 2.16
N GLY A 98 -13.28 -6.42 0.98
CA GLY A 98 -14.46 -6.62 0.14
C GLY A 98 -14.48 -8.01 -0.49
N GLU A 99 -15.66 -8.45 -0.93
CA GLU A 99 -15.82 -9.75 -1.60
C GLU A 99 -15.03 -9.83 -2.92
N ASP A 100 -14.79 -8.69 -3.56
CA ASP A 100 -13.97 -8.52 -4.75
C ASP A 100 -12.45 -8.42 -4.46
N GLY A 101 -12.06 -8.53 -3.18
CA GLY A 101 -10.67 -8.36 -2.74
C GLY A 101 -10.23 -6.92 -2.54
N SER A 102 -11.12 -5.93 -2.68
CA SER A 102 -10.84 -4.53 -2.37
C SER A 102 -10.54 -4.34 -0.87
N LEU A 103 -9.60 -3.45 -0.53
CA LEU A 103 -9.22 -3.17 0.85
C LEU A 103 -9.87 -1.86 1.34
N TYR A 104 -10.33 -1.85 2.57
CA TYR A 104 -10.91 -0.68 3.23
C TYR A 104 -10.13 -0.40 4.50
N PHE A 105 -9.56 0.80 4.58
CA PHE A 105 -8.79 1.25 5.74
C PHE A 105 -9.58 2.29 6.52
N ASP A 106 -9.40 2.30 7.84
CA ASP A 106 -9.92 3.31 8.78
C ASP A 106 -11.44 3.53 8.68
N ASP A 107 -12.19 2.46 8.41
CA ASP A 107 -13.65 2.51 8.18
C ASP A 107 -14.08 3.43 7.03
N GLY A 108 -13.14 3.77 6.14
CA GLY A 108 -13.38 4.56 4.95
C GLY A 108 -14.30 3.83 3.97
N ILE A 109 -15.13 4.61 3.27
CA ILE A 109 -16.07 4.09 2.26
C ILE A 109 -15.43 3.83 0.90
N PHE A 110 -14.25 4.39 0.66
CA PHE A 110 -13.56 4.31 -0.62
C PHE A 110 -12.65 3.09 -0.65
N PRO A 111 -12.83 2.16 -1.61
CA PRO A 111 -12.00 0.98 -1.70
C PRO A 111 -10.62 1.28 -2.27
N TRP A 112 -9.63 0.55 -1.78
CA TRP A 112 -8.33 0.36 -2.41
C TRP A 112 -8.41 -0.88 -3.28
N LYS A 113 -8.37 -0.69 -4.60
CA LYS A 113 -8.59 -1.76 -5.57
C LYS A 113 -7.27 -2.37 -6.01
N LEU A 114 -7.26 -3.70 -6.17
CA LEU A 114 -6.13 -4.38 -6.77
C LEU A 114 -5.91 -3.83 -8.18
N ALA A 115 -4.69 -3.39 -8.48
CA ALA A 115 -4.36 -2.74 -9.73
C ALA A 115 -3.23 -3.43 -10.50
N ASP A 116 -2.30 -4.08 -9.81
CA ASP A 116 -1.20 -4.81 -10.46
C ASP A 116 -0.66 -5.91 -9.53
N ASP A 117 -0.30 -7.07 -10.09
CA ASP A 117 0.52 -8.11 -9.45
C ASP A 117 1.86 -8.14 -10.19
N PHE A 118 2.92 -7.71 -9.50
CA PHE A 118 4.21 -7.45 -10.13
C PHE A 118 5.24 -8.52 -9.78
N ALA A 119 6.10 -8.85 -10.75
CA ALA A 119 7.15 -9.85 -10.60
C ALA A 119 8.43 -9.32 -9.92
N GLU A 120 8.62 -8.01 -9.91
CA GLU A 120 9.76 -7.33 -9.28
C GLU A 120 9.43 -5.86 -8.99
N ASP A 121 10.10 -5.31 -7.99
CA ASP A 121 10.16 -3.87 -7.73
C ASP A 121 11.63 -3.48 -7.42
N PRO A 122 12.48 -3.35 -8.45
CA PRO A 122 13.90 -3.07 -8.26
C PRO A 122 14.15 -1.75 -7.53
N ARG A 123 13.28 -0.75 -7.76
CA ARG A 123 13.35 0.57 -7.11
C ARG A 123 13.35 0.44 -5.59
N TRP A 124 12.59 -0.52 -5.06
CA TRP A 124 12.45 -0.75 -3.63
C TRP A 124 13.15 -2.01 -3.12
N GLY A 125 14.11 -2.54 -3.88
CA GLY A 125 14.99 -3.61 -3.44
C GLY A 125 14.50 -5.02 -3.73
N TYR A 126 13.50 -5.18 -4.58
CA TYR A 126 12.93 -6.46 -5.00
C TYR A 126 13.18 -6.80 -6.49
N PRO A 127 14.45 -6.86 -6.97
CA PRO A 127 14.73 -7.36 -8.31
C PRO A 127 14.42 -8.87 -8.41
N LYS A 128 14.06 -9.36 -9.60
CA LYS A 128 13.69 -10.77 -9.87
C LYS A 128 14.57 -11.80 -9.16
N TRP A 129 15.90 -11.66 -9.23
CA TRP A 129 16.82 -12.64 -8.65
C TRP A 129 16.72 -12.72 -7.11
N LYS A 130 16.52 -11.58 -6.42
CA LYS A 130 16.33 -11.57 -4.96
C LYS A 130 14.98 -12.17 -4.58
N VAL A 131 13.93 -11.88 -5.37
CA VAL A 131 12.59 -12.46 -5.15
C VAL A 131 12.64 -13.98 -5.30
N MET A 132 13.29 -14.49 -6.35
CA MET A 132 13.44 -15.93 -6.58
C MET A 132 14.18 -16.61 -5.41
N LEU A 133 15.31 -16.05 -4.96
CA LEU A 133 16.05 -16.58 -3.80
C LEU A 133 15.23 -16.50 -2.50
N GLY A 134 14.51 -15.39 -2.27
CA GLY A 134 13.66 -15.21 -1.10
C GLY A 134 12.56 -16.25 -1.00
N LYS A 135 11.93 -16.58 -2.14
CA LYS A 135 10.91 -17.63 -2.21
C LYS A 135 11.47 -19.03 -1.96
N LEU A 136 12.63 -19.35 -2.55
CA LEU A 136 13.31 -20.63 -2.34
C LEU A 136 13.73 -20.83 -0.88
N THR A 137 14.22 -19.78 -0.22
CA THR A 137 14.64 -19.81 1.19
C THR A 137 13.48 -19.77 2.18
N GLY A 138 12.23 -19.65 1.70
CA GLY A 138 11.05 -19.55 2.56
C GLY A 138 10.97 -18.24 3.35
N LYS A 139 11.69 -17.20 2.92
CA LYS A 139 11.60 -15.86 3.51
C LYS A 139 10.16 -15.38 3.34
N GLY A 140 9.41 -15.30 4.44
CA GLY A 140 7.97 -15.03 4.46
C GLY A 140 7.04 -16.24 4.71
N LYS A 141 7.54 -17.43 5.09
CA LYS A 141 6.70 -18.60 5.47
C LYS A 141 6.12 -18.54 6.90
N LYS A 142 6.21 -17.40 7.59
CA LYS A 142 5.66 -17.22 8.94
C LYS A 142 4.50 -16.24 8.91
#